data_AF-A0AAJ8WB05-F1
#
_entry.id   AF-A0AAJ8WB05-F1
#
_cell.length_a   1.000
_cell.length_b   1.000
_cell.length_c   1.000
_cell.angle_alpha   90.00
_cell.angle_beta   90.00
_cell.angle_gamma   90.00
#
_symmetry.space_group_name_H-M   'P 1'
#
loop_
_entity.id
_entity.type
_entity.pdbx_description
1 polymer ?
#
loop_
_entity_poly.entity_id
_entity_poly.type
_entity_poly.pdbx_seq_one_letter_code
_entity_poly.pdbx_strand_id
1 'polypeptide(L)'
;MNLDLNQLVKWRREFHRFPEIGWSEFWTTSRIADYLEDLDCFEIFLGKQIINPDFVRGRKQAVVDKGLANAKAYGANEKWLEKMEGYTGCVALFDSGKPGKTIALRFDIDCVNVTETRSPEHIPNKEGFASINDGFMHACGHDSHITIGLGVVL
;
A
#
# COMPACT_ATOMS: atom_id res chain seq x y z
N MET A 1 -19.31 -3.53 1.97
CA MET A 1 -18.88 -3.27 0.57
C MET A 1 -19.15 -4.56 -0.22
N ASN A 2 -19.80 -4.54 -1.39
CA ASN A 2 -19.93 -5.77 -2.19
C ASN A 2 -18.67 -5.92 -3.06
N LEU A 3 -17.88 -6.96 -2.82
CA LEU A 3 -16.70 -7.26 -3.63
C LEU A 3 -17.12 -7.83 -4.98
N ASP A 4 -16.76 -7.14 -6.06
CA ASP A 4 -16.87 -7.65 -7.42
C ASP A 4 -15.56 -7.42 -8.19
N LEU A 5 -15.47 -7.97 -9.40
CA LEU A 5 -14.28 -7.82 -10.25
C LEU A 5 -13.99 -6.35 -10.57
N ASN A 6 -15.02 -5.50 -10.69
CA ASN A 6 -14.83 -4.09 -10.98
C ASN A 6 -14.15 -3.37 -9.81
N GLN A 7 -14.51 -3.71 -8.58
CA GLN A 7 -13.89 -3.15 -7.38
C GLN A 7 -12.42 -3.58 -7.26
N LEU A 8 -12.09 -4.84 -7.55
CA LEU A 8 -10.70 -5.31 -7.61
C LEU A 8 -9.90 -4.54 -8.66
N VAL A 9 -10.46 -4.36 -9.86
CA VAL A 9 -9.81 -3.59 -10.93
C VAL A 9 -9.61 -2.13 -10.53
N LYS A 10 -10.59 -1.53 -9.85
CA LYS A 10 -10.52 -0.14 -9.35
C LYS A 10 -9.38 0.04 -8.36
N TRP A 11 -9.27 -0.84 -7.37
CA TRP A 11 -8.18 -0.80 -6.39
C TRP A 11 -6.82 -0.98 -7.04
N ARG A 12 -6.67 -1.98 -7.93
CA ARG A 12 -5.40 -2.19 -8.63
C ARG A 12 -4.97 -0.93 -9.37
N ARG A 13 -5.88 -0.27 -10.08
CA ARG A 13 -5.60 0.98 -10.81
C ARG A 13 -5.29 2.15 -9.88
N GLU A 14 -5.97 2.23 -8.74
CA GLU A 14 -5.71 3.23 -7.72
C GLU A 14 -4.27 3.08 -7.19
N PHE A 15 -3.85 1.89 -6.75
CA PHE A 15 -2.48 1.67 -6.29
C PHE A 15 -1.45 1.82 -7.41
N HIS A 16 -1.76 1.39 -8.64
CA HIS A 16 -0.88 1.60 -9.78
C HIS A 16 -0.52 3.07 -10.02
N ARG A 17 -1.50 3.96 -9.83
CA ARG A 17 -1.38 5.39 -10.08
C ARG A 17 -0.46 6.10 -9.07
N PHE A 18 -0.33 5.57 -7.86
CA PHE A 18 0.47 6.15 -6.77
C PHE A 18 1.61 5.20 -6.35
N PRO A 19 2.56 4.88 -7.25
CA PRO A 19 3.63 3.96 -6.92
C PRO A 19 4.62 4.62 -5.95
N GLU A 20 4.99 3.89 -4.91
CA GLU A 20 5.94 4.29 -3.87
C GLU A 20 7.04 3.25 -3.72
N ILE A 21 8.31 3.67 -3.65
CA ILE A 21 9.44 2.74 -3.55
C ILE A 21 9.64 2.26 -2.11
N GLY A 22 10.46 1.22 -1.95
CA GLY A 22 10.92 0.70 -0.66
C GLY A 22 11.18 1.79 0.40
N TRP A 23 10.49 1.68 1.54
CA TRP A 23 10.53 2.61 2.69
C TRP A 23 9.86 3.98 2.48
N SER A 24 9.06 4.16 1.44
CA SER A 24 8.31 5.40 1.16
C SER A 24 6.82 5.21 0.94
N GLU A 25 6.29 4.01 1.17
CA GLU A 25 4.92 3.54 0.90
C GLU A 25 3.86 4.10 1.89
N PHE A 26 3.96 5.38 2.23
CA PHE A 26 3.14 6.02 3.27
C PHE A 26 1.69 6.19 2.81
N TRP A 27 1.48 6.61 1.57
CA TRP A 27 0.15 6.77 1.01
C TRP A 27 -0.53 5.41 0.87
N THR A 28 0.17 4.44 0.31
CA THR A 28 -0.31 3.07 0.11
C THR A 28 -0.65 2.41 1.44
N THR A 29 0.24 2.51 2.44
CA THR A 29 -0.01 1.97 3.78
C THR A 29 -1.22 2.63 4.42
N SER A 30 -1.37 3.96 4.31
CA SER A 30 -2.53 4.69 4.84
C SER A 30 -3.81 4.22 4.17
N ARG A 31 -3.78 4.03 2.85
CA ARG A 31 -4.96 3.65 2.08
C ARG A 31 -5.41 2.22 2.39
N ILE A 32 -4.47 1.30 2.57
CA ILE A 32 -4.74 -0.06 3.06
C ILE A 32 -5.37 -0.02 4.45
N ALA A 33 -4.83 0.79 5.36
CA ALA A 33 -5.38 0.92 6.71
C ALA A 33 -6.80 1.51 6.72
N ASP A 34 -7.11 2.49 5.86
CA ASP A 34 -8.49 2.98 5.69
C ASP A 34 -9.44 1.85 5.26
N TYR A 35 -9.08 1.05 4.24
CA TYR A 35 -9.93 -0.04 3.77
C TYR A 35 -10.16 -1.12 4.82
N LEU A 36 -9.13 -1.44 5.63
CA LEU A 36 -9.23 -2.45 6.67
C LEU A 36 -10.04 -1.95 7.87
N GLU A 37 -9.93 -0.68 8.21
CA GLU A 37 -10.73 -0.06 9.27
C GLU A 37 -12.22 -0.02 8.91
N ASP A 38 -12.56 0.26 7.65
CA ASP A 38 -13.94 0.24 7.15
C ASP A 38 -14.65 -1.13 7.31
N LEU A 39 -13.90 -2.21 7.56
CA LEU A 39 -14.45 -3.55 7.81
C LEU A 39 -14.79 -3.83 9.26
N ASP A 40 -14.33 -2.97 10.18
CA ASP A 40 -14.68 -2.98 11.61
C ASP A 40 -14.51 -4.36 12.29
N CYS A 41 -13.56 -5.16 11.82
CA CYS A 41 -13.29 -6.51 12.36
C CYS A 41 -11.79 -6.80 12.54
N PHE A 42 -10.93 -5.84 12.18
CA PHE A 42 -9.49 -5.97 12.27
C PHE A 42 -8.90 -5.04 13.33
N GLU A 43 -7.98 -5.57 14.14
CA GLU A 43 -7.03 -4.75 14.88
C GLU A 43 -5.84 -4.40 13.96
N ILE A 44 -5.53 -3.12 13.81
CA ILE A 44 -4.53 -2.61 12.86
C ILE A 44 -3.24 -2.21 13.59
N PHE A 45 -2.13 -2.85 13.21
CA PHE A 45 -0.79 -2.58 13.71
C PHE A 45 0.07 -1.94 12.62
N LEU A 46 0.77 -0.87 12.98
CA LEU A 46 1.61 -0.05 12.09
C LEU A 46 2.94 0.29 12.75
N GLY A 47 3.86 0.80 11.95
CA GLY A 47 5.10 1.41 12.44
C GLY A 47 5.98 0.44 13.22
N LYS A 48 6.50 0.87 14.36
CA LYS A 48 7.45 0.08 15.17
C LYS A 48 6.81 -1.12 15.87
N GLN A 49 5.48 -1.21 15.87
CA GLN A 49 4.77 -2.39 16.37
C GLN A 49 5.03 -3.62 15.48
N ILE A 50 5.33 -3.40 14.19
CA ILE A 50 5.54 -4.46 13.20
C ILE A 50 6.93 -4.42 12.57
N ILE A 51 7.64 -3.29 12.65
CA ILE A 51 9.01 -3.14 12.16
C ILE A 51 9.97 -2.97 13.34
N ASN A 52 10.95 -3.87 13.45
CA ASN A 52 12.08 -3.69 14.36
C ASN A 52 13.17 -2.82 13.67
N PRO A 53 13.46 -1.60 14.17
CA PRO A 53 14.43 -0.69 13.57
C PRO A 53 15.85 -1.26 13.44
N ASP A 54 16.26 -2.16 14.33
CA ASP A 54 17.62 -2.73 14.35
C ASP A 54 17.93 -3.60 13.11
N PHE A 55 16.87 -4.12 12.47
CA PHE A 55 16.96 -4.98 11.29
C PHE A 55 16.64 -4.27 9.98
N VAL A 56 16.41 -2.96 10.02
CA VAL A 56 16.14 -2.17 8.82
C VAL A 56 17.44 -1.96 8.04
N ARG A 57 17.39 -2.21 6.72
CA ARG A 57 18.53 -2.09 5.78
C ARG A 57 18.10 -1.31 4.55
N GLY A 58 19.05 -0.63 3.91
CA GLY A 58 18.82 0.13 2.67
C GLY A 58 17.93 1.38 2.82
N ARG A 59 17.35 1.64 4.00
CA ARG A 59 16.53 2.81 4.30
C ARG A 59 17.38 4.08 4.27
N LYS A 60 16.91 5.09 3.54
CA LYS A 60 17.53 6.42 3.46
C LYS A 60 16.53 7.45 3.98
N GLN A 61 16.96 8.32 4.90
CA GLN A 61 16.05 9.31 5.50
C GLN A 61 15.44 10.24 4.46
N ALA A 62 16.20 10.67 3.45
CA ALA A 62 15.69 11.50 2.35
C ALA A 62 14.56 10.82 1.53
N VAL A 63 14.57 9.49 1.40
CA VAL A 63 13.50 8.74 0.72
C VAL A 63 12.23 8.75 1.56
N VAL A 64 12.38 8.55 2.87
CA VAL A 64 11.29 8.59 3.84
C VAL A 64 10.64 9.97 3.90
N ASP A 65 11.44 11.02 4.04
CA ASP A 65 10.93 12.39 4.15
C ASP A 65 10.15 12.79 2.89
N LYS A 66 10.67 12.43 1.71
CA LYS A 66 9.99 12.66 0.43
C LYS A 66 8.71 11.83 0.31
N GLY A 67 8.73 10.56 0.71
CA GLY A 67 7.56 9.69 0.71
C GLY A 67 6.45 10.24 1.59
N LEU A 68 6.78 10.67 2.81
CA LEU A 68 5.82 11.26 3.74
C LEU A 68 5.23 12.57 3.20
N ALA A 69 6.06 13.43 2.60
CA ALA A 69 5.59 14.67 1.96
C ALA A 69 4.64 14.39 0.79
N ASN A 70 4.98 13.43 -0.07
CA ASN A 70 4.13 12.99 -1.18
C ASN A 70 2.80 12.44 -0.66
N ALA A 71 2.82 11.56 0.34
CA ALA A 71 1.61 10.96 0.90
C ALA A 71 0.65 12.01 1.44
N LYS A 72 1.15 13.02 2.16
CA LYS A 72 0.34 14.18 2.60
C LYS A 72 -0.24 14.94 1.41
N ALA A 73 0.56 15.21 0.37
CA ALA A 73 0.10 15.90 -0.83
C ALA A 73 -0.98 15.08 -1.60
N TYR A 74 -0.93 13.75 -1.50
CA TYR A 74 -1.90 12.83 -2.11
C TYR A 74 -3.10 12.53 -1.20
N GLY A 75 -3.23 13.21 -0.07
CA GLY A 75 -4.39 13.10 0.82
C GLY A 75 -4.40 11.83 1.67
N ALA A 76 -3.24 11.26 2.00
CA ALA A 76 -3.15 10.20 2.99
C ALA A 76 -3.70 10.66 4.35
N ASN A 77 -4.34 9.73 5.07
CA ASN A 77 -4.99 10.01 6.34
C ASN A 77 -3.94 10.26 7.43
N GLU A 78 -3.94 11.47 8.00
CA GLU A 78 -2.93 11.90 8.97
C GLU A 78 -2.85 10.97 10.19
N LYS A 79 -4.00 10.42 10.62
CA LYS A 79 -4.05 9.49 11.76
C LYS A 79 -3.18 8.25 11.55
N TRP A 80 -3.09 7.75 10.31
CA TRP A 80 -2.29 6.58 9.98
C TRP A 80 -0.82 6.96 9.84
N LEU A 81 -0.53 8.11 9.22
CA LEU A 81 0.84 8.60 9.08
C LEU A 81 1.53 8.79 10.44
N GLU A 82 0.81 9.28 11.44
CA GLU A 82 1.31 9.41 12.81
C GLU A 82 1.64 8.05 13.42
N LYS A 83 0.73 7.07 13.30
CA LYS A 83 0.92 5.70 13.81
C LYS A 83 2.05 4.93 13.13
N MET A 84 2.44 5.31 11.91
CA MET A 84 3.56 4.68 11.20
C MET A 84 4.91 5.02 11.82
N GLU A 85 5.06 6.13 12.57
CA GLU A 85 6.34 6.55 13.15
C GLU A 85 7.51 6.58 12.14
N GLY A 86 7.22 6.86 10.87
CA GLY A 86 8.21 6.85 9.78
C GLY A 86 8.58 5.46 9.23
N TYR A 87 7.83 4.41 9.58
CA TYR A 87 7.96 3.05 9.05
C TYR A 87 6.65 2.58 8.42
N THR A 88 6.73 2.23 7.14
CA THR A 88 5.62 1.82 6.30
C THR A 88 5.33 0.31 6.41
N GLY A 89 4.12 -0.09 6.03
CA GLY A 89 3.60 -1.45 6.20
C GLY A 89 2.42 -1.52 7.18
N CYS A 90 1.59 -2.54 7.00
CA CYS A 90 0.36 -2.75 7.77
C CYS A 90 0.18 -4.23 8.10
N VAL A 91 -0.15 -4.53 9.36
CA VAL A 91 -0.63 -5.85 9.79
C VAL A 91 -2.04 -5.68 10.32
N ALA A 92 -2.97 -6.46 9.80
CA ALA A 92 -4.33 -6.55 10.30
C ALA A 92 -4.56 -7.93 10.93
N LEU A 93 -5.00 -7.92 12.19
CA LEU A 93 -5.31 -9.11 12.97
C LEU A 93 -6.82 -9.28 13.05
N PHE A 94 -7.30 -10.42 12.58
CA PHE A 94 -8.67 -10.88 12.84
C PHE A 94 -8.62 -12.01 13.86
N ASP A 95 -9.20 -11.78 15.04
CA ASP A 95 -9.41 -12.83 16.03
C ASP A 95 -10.86 -13.32 15.98
N SER A 96 -11.03 -14.59 15.59
CA SER A 96 -12.35 -15.22 15.55
C SER A 96 -12.93 -15.57 16.93
N GLY A 97 -12.13 -15.46 18.00
CA GLY A 97 -12.47 -15.90 19.36
C GLY A 97 -12.55 -17.42 19.52
N LYS A 98 -12.20 -18.19 18.49
CA LYS A 98 -12.28 -19.66 18.48
C LYS A 98 -10.90 -20.29 18.60
N PRO A 99 -10.73 -21.37 19.40
CA PRO A 99 -9.45 -22.06 19.48
C PRO A 99 -9.07 -22.68 18.12
N GLY A 100 -7.80 -22.55 17.73
CA GLY A 100 -7.33 -23.03 16.44
C GLY A 100 -5.91 -22.60 16.09
N LYS A 101 -5.53 -22.80 14.83
CA LYS A 101 -4.23 -22.37 14.28
C LYS A 101 -4.31 -20.93 13.78
N THR A 102 -3.20 -20.20 13.88
CA THR A 102 -3.02 -18.89 13.24
C THR A 102 -2.54 -19.06 11.80
N ILE A 103 -3.17 -18.36 10.86
CA ILE A 103 -2.77 -18.29 9.45
C ILE A 103 -2.29 -16.87 9.17
N ALA A 104 -1.13 -16.74 8.53
CA ALA A 104 -0.60 -15.46 8.07
C ALA A 104 -0.58 -15.40 6.55
N LEU A 105 -1.12 -14.33 5.99
CA LEU A 105 -1.05 -14.00 4.56
C LEU A 105 -0.22 -12.73 4.43
N ARG A 106 0.69 -12.68 3.44
CA ARG A 106 1.61 -11.56 3.26
C ARG A 106 1.64 -11.13 1.81
N PHE A 107 1.59 -9.82 1.61
CA PHE A 107 1.62 -9.17 0.31
C PHE A 107 2.60 -8.00 0.39
N ASP A 108 3.46 -7.85 -0.61
CA ASP A 108 4.30 -6.66 -0.79
C ASP A 108 3.52 -5.54 -1.47
N ILE A 109 3.99 -4.31 -1.26
CA ILE A 109 3.24 -3.09 -1.62
C ILE A 109 4.09 -2.06 -2.36
N ASP A 110 5.40 -2.22 -2.41
CA ASP A 110 6.32 -1.26 -3.01
C ASP A 110 6.37 -1.37 -4.54
N CYS A 111 6.84 -0.32 -5.17
CA CYS A 111 7.12 -0.27 -6.61
C CYS A 111 8.63 -0.28 -6.89
N VAL A 112 8.99 -0.27 -8.17
CA VAL A 112 10.39 -0.22 -8.61
C VAL A 112 10.74 1.12 -9.27
N ASN A 113 12.03 1.47 -9.26
CA ASN A 113 12.61 2.65 -9.90
C ASN A 113 12.65 2.53 -11.44
N VAL A 114 11.48 2.45 -12.07
CA VAL A 114 11.34 2.42 -13.53
C VAL A 114 10.34 3.49 -13.95
N THR A 115 10.67 4.21 -15.03
CA THR A 115 9.75 5.19 -15.61
C THR A 115 8.71 4.48 -16.46
N GLU A 116 7.44 4.69 -16.16
CA GLU A 116 6.35 4.19 -16.99
C GLU A 116 6.35 4.87 -18.37
N THR A 117 6.04 4.10 -19.42
CA THR A 117 5.98 4.63 -20.78
C THR A 117 4.88 5.69 -20.92
N ARG A 118 5.17 6.77 -21.67
CA ARG A 118 4.19 7.82 -22.01
C ARG A 118 3.42 7.54 -23.30
N SER A 119 3.57 6.34 -23.88
CA SER A 119 2.86 5.97 -25.10
C SER A 119 1.34 6.07 -24.91
N PRO A 120 0.58 6.75 -25.80
CA PRO A 120 -0.88 6.80 -25.73
C PRO A 120 -1.56 5.42 -25.79
N GLU A 121 -0.90 4.43 -26.40
CA GLU A 121 -1.40 3.06 -26.52
C GLU A 121 -1.18 2.22 -25.26
N HIS A 122 -0.38 2.72 -24.31
CA HIS A 122 -0.19 2.06 -23.02
C HIS A 122 -1.48 2.15 -22.22
N ILE A 123 -2.03 1.01 -21.80
CA ILE A 123 -3.36 0.91 -21.16
C ILE A 123 -3.51 1.88 -19.97
N PRO A 124 -2.55 1.98 -19.03
CA PRO A 124 -2.59 2.98 -17.96
C PRO A 124 -2.72 4.43 -18.43
N ASN A 125 -2.08 4.83 -19.53
CA ASN A 125 -2.25 6.17 -20.10
C ASN A 125 -3.63 6.33 -20.72
N LYS A 126 -4.04 5.37 -21.55
CA LYS A 126 -5.33 5.37 -22.25
C LYS A 126 -6.51 5.43 -21.28
N GLU A 127 -6.39 4.78 -20.13
CA GLU A 127 -7.46 4.62 -19.16
C GLU A 127 -7.27 5.48 -17.90
N GLY A 128 -6.28 6.39 -17.90
CA GLY A 128 -6.13 7.44 -16.89
C GLY A 128 -5.65 6.98 -15.51
N PHE A 129 -4.87 5.89 -15.44
CA PHE A 129 -4.31 5.36 -14.20
C PHE A 129 -2.79 5.16 -14.21
N ALA A 130 -2.09 5.67 -15.23
CA ALA A 130 -0.62 5.70 -15.24
C ALA A 130 -0.07 6.40 -13.99
N SER A 131 1.13 6.00 -13.59
CA SER A 131 1.91 6.58 -12.51
C SER A 131 1.95 8.10 -12.61
N ILE A 132 1.63 8.76 -11.50
CA ILE A 132 1.83 10.21 -11.36
C ILE A 132 3.24 10.57 -10.90
N ASN A 133 4.05 9.57 -10.56
CA ASN A 133 5.40 9.73 -10.03
C ASN A 133 6.43 9.31 -11.08
N ASP A 134 6.97 10.29 -11.82
CA ASP A 134 8.05 10.04 -12.79
C ASP A 134 9.21 9.26 -12.15
N GLY A 135 9.67 8.23 -12.86
CA GLY A 135 10.74 7.35 -12.38
C GLY A 135 10.27 6.16 -11.54
N PHE A 136 8.98 6.08 -11.18
CA PHE A 136 8.41 4.99 -10.39
C PHE A 136 7.21 4.35 -11.09
N MET A 137 7.13 3.02 -11.07
CA MET A 137 5.98 2.26 -11.56
C MET A 137 5.88 0.89 -10.91
N HIS A 138 4.66 0.35 -10.83
CA HIS A 138 4.43 -1.04 -10.42
C HIS A 138 4.74 -2.04 -11.56
N ALA A 139 5.92 -1.95 -12.17
CA ALA A 139 6.41 -2.98 -13.12
C ALA A 139 6.51 -4.37 -12.46
N CYS A 140 6.63 -4.39 -11.13
CA CYS A 140 6.66 -5.57 -10.28
C CYS A 140 5.30 -6.26 -10.11
N GLY A 141 4.18 -5.58 -10.39
CA GLY A 141 2.83 -6.12 -10.16
C GLY A 141 2.36 -6.12 -8.69
N HIS A 142 3.07 -5.44 -7.77
CA HIS A 142 2.69 -5.39 -6.36
C HIS A 142 1.36 -4.64 -6.13
N ASP A 143 0.93 -3.77 -7.06
CA ASP A 143 -0.43 -3.20 -7.10
C ASP A 143 -1.52 -4.30 -7.16
N SER A 144 -1.21 -5.40 -7.83
CA SER A 144 -2.06 -6.59 -7.89
C SER A 144 -1.96 -7.42 -6.60
N HIS A 145 -0.79 -7.50 -5.98
CA HIS A 145 -0.62 -8.19 -4.69
C HIS A 145 -1.41 -7.49 -3.57
N ILE A 146 -1.35 -6.16 -3.50
CA ILE A 146 -2.19 -5.36 -2.58
C ILE A 146 -3.67 -5.67 -2.81
N THR A 147 -4.10 -5.61 -4.08
CA THR A 147 -5.50 -5.85 -4.45
C THR A 147 -5.98 -7.25 -4.07
N ILE A 148 -5.14 -8.28 -4.28
CA ILE A 148 -5.44 -9.65 -3.85
C ILE A 148 -5.54 -9.71 -2.32
N GLY A 149 -4.62 -9.07 -1.60
CA GLY A 149 -4.65 -9.01 -0.14
C GLY A 149 -5.96 -8.41 0.40
N LEU A 150 -6.39 -7.27 -0.14
CA LEU A 150 -7.67 -6.64 0.22
C LEU A 150 -8.87 -7.50 -0.19
N GLY A 151 -8.81 -8.15 -1.35
CA GLY A 151 -9.89 -9.00 -1.83
C GLY A 151 -10.08 -10.30 -1.05
N VAL A 152 -9.03 -10.85 -0.44
CA VAL A 152 -9.11 -12.09 0.36
C VAL A 152 -9.72 -11.85 1.74
N VAL A 153 -9.64 -10.62 2.27
CA VAL A 153 -10.13 -10.28 3.61
C VAL A 153 -11.54 -9.68 3.61
N LEU A 154 -12.14 -9.47 2.42
CA LEU A 154 -13.52 -9.06 2.19
C LEU A 154 -14.44 -10.27 1.97
#